data_AF-A0A9D2R2U6-F1
#
_entry.id   AF-A0A9D2R2U6-F1
#
_cell.length_a   1.000
_cell.length_b   1.000
_cell.length_c   1.000
_cell.angle_alpha   90.00
_cell.angle_beta   90.00
_cell.angle_gamma   90.00
#
_symmetry.space_group_name_H-M   'P 1'
#
loop_
_entity.id
_entity.type
_entity.pdbx_description
1 polymer ?
#
loop_
_entity_poly.entity_id
_entity_poly.type
_entity_poly.pdbx_seq_one_letter_code
_entity_poly.pdbx_strand_id
1 'polypeptide(L)'
;MKQETIDQVIKFRDERNWKQFHTPKDLAISISLEAAELLEVFQWSRDDVWCREKMENMREELADVLIYGIMMADTCGMDLDEIIQEKIRKNSEKYPVEKARDHKEKYTELSAHYE
;
A
#
# COMPACT_ATOMS: atom_id res chain seq x y z
N MET A 1 -2.29 -11.95 -2.83
CA MET A 1 -3.59 -11.43 -3.36
C MET A 1 -4.22 -12.54 -4.21
N LYS A 2 -5.52 -12.52 -4.56
CA LYS A 2 -6.03 -13.52 -5.52
C LYS A 2 -5.37 -13.28 -6.88
N GLN A 3 -4.77 -14.32 -7.47
CA GLN A 3 -4.12 -14.21 -8.78
C GLN A 3 -5.05 -13.65 -9.86
N GLU A 4 -6.32 -14.06 -9.83
CA GLU A 4 -7.38 -13.55 -10.72
C GLU A 4 -7.49 -12.01 -10.71
N THR A 5 -7.35 -11.37 -9.54
CA THR A 5 -7.42 -9.91 -9.42
C THR A 5 -6.21 -9.25 -10.06
N ILE A 6 -5.01 -9.80 -9.84
CA ILE A 6 -3.78 -9.32 -10.46
C ILE A 6 -3.91 -9.40 -11.99
N ASP A 7 -4.31 -10.56 -12.50
CA ASP A 7 -4.46 -10.80 -13.94
C ASP A 7 -5.47 -9.85 -14.58
N GLN A 8 -6.59 -9.55 -13.90
CA GLN A 8 -7.58 -8.60 -14.38
C GLN A 8 -7.01 -7.18 -14.50
N VAL A 9 -6.22 -6.72 -13.51
CA VAL A 9 -5.56 -5.41 -13.54
C VAL A 9 -4.56 -5.32 -14.71
N ILE A 10 -3.74 -6.36 -14.87
CA ILE A 10 -2.75 -6.42 -15.95
C ILE A 10 -3.43 -6.47 -17.31
N LYS A 11 -4.46 -7.30 -17.46
CA LYS A 11 -5.27 -7.36 -18.68
C LYS A 11 -5.91 -6.01 -19.00
N PHE A 12 -6.48 -5.32 -18.02
CA PHE A 12 -7.10 -4.00 -18.20
C PHE A 12 -6.10 -2.97 -18.76
N ARG A 13 -4.87 -2.94 -18.23
CA ARG A 13 -3.78 -2.10 -18.73
C ARG A 13 -3.40 -2.46 -20.17
N ASP A 14 -3.21 -3.74 -20.43
CA ASP A 14 -2.68 -4.24 -21.70
C ASP A 14 -3.70 -4.08 -22.84
N GLU A 15 -5.00 -4.28 -22.58
CA GLU A 15 -6.08 -4.00 -23.53
C GLU A 15 -6.12 -2.55 -24.01
N ARG A 16 -5.62 -1.61 -23.20
CA ARG A 16 -5.52 -0.18 -23.53
C ARG A 16 -4.15 0.19 -24.09
N ASN A 17 -3.25 -0.77 -24.24
CA ASN A 17 -1.87 -0.56 -24.64
C ASN A 17 -1.15 0.46 -23.74
N TRP A 18 -1.51 0.51 -22.44
CA TRP A 18 -0.96 1.48 -21.50
C TRP A 18 0.40 1.08 -20.92
N LYS A 19 0.80 -0.18 -21.10
CA LYS A 19 2.11 -0.68 -20.65
C LYS A 19 3.28 0.21 -21.10
N GLN A 20 3.18 0.84 -22.27
CA GLN A 20 4.21 1.75 -22.80
C GLN A 20 4.42 3.04 -21.95
N PHE A 21 3.42 3.45 -21.17
CA PHE A 21 3.46 4.63 -20.30
C PHE A 21 3.85 4.28 -18.85
N HIS A 22 3.84 2.99 -18.50
CA HIS A 22 3.96 2.53 -17.13
C HIS A 22 5.42 2.21 -16.78
N THR A 23 6.29 3.21 -16.83
CA THR A 23 7.66 3.07 -16.33
C THR A 23 7.67 3.01 -14.79
N PRO A 24 8.71 2.44 -14.14
CA PRO A 24 8.78 2.44 -12.67
C PRO A 24 8.68 3.83 -12.04
N LYS A 25 9.24 4.85 -12.72
CA LYS A 25 9.18 6.24 -12.27
C LYS A 25 7.75 6.77 -12.34
N ASP A 26 7.06 6.55 -13.46
CA ASP A 26 5.72 7.10 -13.66
C ASP A 26 4.69 6.39 -12.76
N LEU A 27 4.83 5.07 -12.56
CA LEU A 27 4.02 4.32 -11.60
C LEU A 27 4.25 4.74 -10.15
N ALA A 28 5.49 5.02 -9.75
CA ALA A 28 5.79 5.54 -8.42
C ALA A 28 5.14 6.92 -8.19
N ILE A 29 5.10 7.76 -9.23
CA ILE A 29 4.37 9.04 -9.20
C ILE A 29 2.87 8.78 -9.03
N SER A 30 2.26 7.91 -9.85
CA SER A 30 0.84 7.56 -9.72
C SER A 30 0.49 7.07 -8.32
N ILE A 31 1.26 6.13 -7.75
CA ILE A 31 1.05 5.66 -6.36
C ILE A 31 1.04 6.82 -5.37
N SER A 32 1.94 7.80 -5.53
CA SER A 32 2.00 8.97 -4.65
C SER A 32 0.80 9.90 -4.83
N LEU A 33 0.25 10.00 -6.03
CA LEU A 33 -0.95 10.81 -6.31
C LEU A 33 -2.17 10.16 -5.65
N GLU A 34 -2.41 8.87 -5.89
CA GLU A 34 -3.59 8.19 -5.31
C GLU A 34 -3.49 8.06 -3.78
N ALA A 35 -2.27 7.97 -3.24
CA ALA A 35 -2.07 8.03 -1.80
C ALA A 35 -2.42 9.42 -1.22
N ALA A 36 -2.24 10.48 -2.00
CA ALA A 36 -2.68 11.82 -1.63
C ALA A 36 -4.19 11.96 -1.75
N GLU A 37 -4.83 11.41 -2.79
CA GLU A 37 -6.30 11.37 -2.91
C GLU A 37 -6.94 10.61 -1.74
N LEU A 38 -6.36 9.46 -1.35
CA LEU A 38 -6.76 8.74 -0.15
C LEU A 38 -6.62 9.59 1.12
N LEU A 39 -5.58 10.42 1.22
CA LEU A 39 -5.40 11.34 2.33
C LEU A 39 -6.47 12.45 2.35
N GLU A 40 -6.92 12.92 1.19
CA GLU A 40 -7.93 13.97 1.05
C GLU A 40 -9.30 13.57 1.65
N VAL A 41 -9.62 12.27 1.67
CA VAL A 41 -10.78 11.73 2.38
C VAL A 41 -10.84 12.25 3.82
N PHE A 42 -9.68 12.35 4.48
CA PHE A 42 -9.56 12.74 5.88
C PHE A 42 -9.32 14.23 6.12
N GLN A 43 -9.01 15.04 5.08
CA GLN A 43 -8.50 16.42 5.22
C GLN A 43 -9.40 17.36 6.04
N TRP A 44 -10.72 17.13 6.03
CA TRP A 44 -11.71 17.98 6.72
C TRP A 44 -12.58 17.21 7.73
N SER A 45 -12.05 16.11 8.28
CA SER A 45 -12.78 15.19 9.14
C SER A 45 -12.89 15.62 10.61
N ARG A 46 -12.04 16.56 11.06
CA ARG A 46 -11.94 16.98 12.47
C ARG A 46 -11.73 15.75 13.39
N ASP A 47 -12.71 15.45 14.24
CA ASP A 47 -12.67 14.33 15.18
C ASP A 47 -13.21 13.02 14.58
N ASP A 48 -13.80 13.06 13.38
CA ASP A 48 -14.28 11.86 12.68
C ASP A 48 -13.13 11.11 11.98
N VAL A 49 -12.40 10.33 12.76
CA VAL A 49 -11.30 9.49 12.26
C VAL A 49 -11.76 8.33 11.36
N TRP A 50 -13.05 8.06 11.26
CA TRP A 50 -13.59 6.96 10.45
C TRP A 50 -14.10 7.41 9.08
N CYS A 51 -14.46 8.69 8.93
CA CYS A 51 -14.96 9.27 7.68
C CYS A 51 -16.05 8.40 7.02
N ARG A 52 -16.99 7.88 7.81
CA ARG A 52 -17.94 6.83 7.33
C ARG A 52 -18.81 7.30 6.17
N GLU A 53 -19.13 8.58 6.12
CA GLU A 53 -19.88 9.20 5.02
C GLU A 53 -19.10 9.23 3.70
N LYS A 54 -17.77 9.09 3.76
CA LYS A 54 -16.84 9.05 2.62
C LYS A 54 -16.24 7.67 2.37
N MET A 55 -16.88 6.62 2.91
CA MET A 55 -16.37 5.25 2.81
C MET A 55 -16.21 4.80 1.35
N GLU A 56 -17.06 5.27 0.43
CA GLU A 56 -16.93 4.91 -0.98
C GLU A 56 -15.66 5.52 -1.58
N ASN A 57 -15.44 6.83 -1.43
CA ASN A 57 -14.19 7.49 -1.83
C ASN A 57 -12.97 6.79 -1.22
N MET A 58 -13.00 6.49 0.09
CA MET A 58 -11.90 5.76 0.74
C MET A 58 -11.60 4.41 0.07
N ARG A 59 -12.64 3.70 -0.38
CA ARG A 59 -12.48 2.42 -1.07
C ARG A 59 -11.91 2.60 -2.48
N GLU A 60 -12.37 3.61 -3.22
CA GLU A 60 -11.88 3.95 -4.55
C GLU A 60 -10.39 4.31 -4.50
N GLU A 61 -10.00 5.29 -3.67
CA GLU A 61 -8.60 5.73 -3.61
C GLU A 61 -7.65 4.66 -3.09
N LEU A 62 -8.09 3.85 -2.11
CA LEU A 62 -7.30 2.71 -1.66
C LEU A 62 -7.15 1.66 -2.76
N ALA A 63 -8.20 1.42 -3.56
CA ALA A 63 -8.11 0.50 -4.69
C ALA A 63 -7.11 1.02 -5.73
N ASP A 64 -7.10 2.32 -6.02
CA ASP A 64 -6.19 2.90 -7.01
C ASP A 64 -4.72 2.81 -6.56
N VAL A 65 -4.41 3.08 -5.29
CA VAL A 65 -3.07 2.82 -4.71
C VAL A 65 -2.64 1.37 -4.93
N LEU A 66 -3.54 0.42 -4.68
CA LEU A 66 -3.26 -1.01 -4.83
C LEU A 66 -3.08 -1.42 -6.30
N ILE A 67 -3.92 -0.88 -7.20
CA ILE A 67 -3.86 -1.14 -8.64
C ILE A 67 -2.52 -0.68 -9.21
N TYR A 68 -2.07 0.54 -8.91
CA TYR A 68 -0.75 0.99 -9.35
C TYR A 68 0.39 0.20 -8.68
N GLY A 69 0.21 -0.24 -7.43
CA GLY A 69 1.15 -1.16 -6.77
C GLY A 69 1.30 -2.49 -7.52
N ILE A 70 0.19 -3.08 -7.98
CA ILE A 70 0.19 -4.29 -8.82
C ILE A 70 0.91 -4.03 -10.14
N MET A 71 0.59 -2.92 -10.82
CA MET A 71 1.23 -2.57 -12.08
C MET A 71 2.73 -2.31 -11.92
N MET A 72 3.15 -1.72 -10.80
CA MET A 72 4.55 -1.50 -10.44
C MET A 72 5.31 -2.81 -10.26
N ALA A 73 4.71 -3.77 -9.54
CA ALA A 73 5.28 -5.10 -9.38
C ALA A 73 5.45 -5.80 -10.75
N ASP A 74 4.42 -5.81 -11.60
CA ASP A 74 4.49 -6.40 -12.94
C ASP A 74 5.55 -5.73 -13.83
N THR A 75 5.55 -4.39 -13.88
CA THR A 75 6.55 -3.62 -14.66
C THR A 75 7.98 -3.93 -14.23
N CYS A 76 8.21 -4.19 -12.94
CA CYS A 76 9.54 -4.47 -12.40
C CYS A 76 9.88 -5.97 -12.30
N GLY A 77 8.97 -6.86 -12.71
CA GLY A 77 9.16 -8.31 -12.62
C GLY A 77 9.22 -8.82 -11.17
N MET A 78 8.49 -8.18 -10.26
CA MET A 78 8.41 -8.60 -8.86
C MET A 78 7.18 -9.47 -8.62
N ASP A 79 7.34 -10.57 -7.88
CA ASP A 79 6.21 -11.31 -7.33
C ASP A 79 5.64 -10.57 -6.11
N LEU A 80 4.35 -10.23 -6.18
CA LEU A 80 3.70 -9.40 -5.16
C LEU A 80 3.63 -10.11 -3.80
N ASP A 81 3.37 -11.42 -3.79
CA ASP A 81 3.27 -12.19 -2.56
C ASP A 81 4.67 -12.36 -1.93
N GLU A 82 5.71 -12.62 -2.72
CA GLU A 82 7.09 -12.71 -2.27
C GLU A 82 7.56 -11.42 -1.58
N ILE A 83 7.38 -10.26 -2.23
CA ILE A 83 7.85 -8.99 -1.64
C ILE A 83 7.10 -8.63 -0.36
N ILE A 84 5.81 -8.98 -0.26
CA ILE A 84 5.01 -8.75 0.95
C ILE A 84 5.47 -9.69 2.07
N GLN A 85 5.62 -11.00 1.80
CA GLN A 85 6.04 -11.97 2.81
C GLN A 85 7.44 -11.65 3.35
N GLU A 86 8.37 -11.31 2.47
CA GLU A 86 9.73 -10.93 2.86
C GLU A 86 9.71 -9.64 3.71
N LYS A 87 8.86 -8.67 3.36
CA LYS A 87 8.70 -7.45 4.14
C LYS A 87 8.08 -7.72 5.52
N ILE A 88 7.08 -8.61 5.61
CA ILE A 88 6.48 -9.05 6.88
C ILE A 88 7.55 -9.71 7.75
N ARG A 89 8.31 -10.67 7.22
CA ARG A 89 9.41 -11.34 7.94
C ARG A 89 10.41 -10.34 8.53
N LYS A 90 10.90 -9.41 7.71
CA LYS A 90 11.80 -8.32 8.16
C LYS A 90 11.15 -7.41 9.20
N ASN A 91 9.85 -7.15 9.11
CA ASN A 91 9.14 -6.35 10.09
C ASN A 91 8.96 -7.11 11.41
N SER A 92 8.68 -8.41 11.39
CA SER A 92 8.60 -9.25 12.60
C SER A 92 9.93 -9.32 13.35
N GLU A 93 11.06 -9.32 12.64
CA GLU A 93 12.39 -9.22 13.25
C GLU A 93 12.64 -7.85 13.91
N LYS A 94 12.17 -6.77 13.28
CA LYS A 94 12.30 -5.39 13.80
C LYS A 94 11.33 -5.10 14.95
N TYR A 95 10.15 -5.70 14.92
CA TYR A 95 9.06 -5.50 15.89
C TYR A 95 8.65 -6.85 16.48
N PRO A 96 9.48 -7.49 17.34
CA PRO A 96 9.09 -8.72 18.02
C PRO A 96 7.85 -8.48 18.88
N VAL A 97 6.92 -9.45 18.91
CA VAL A 97 5.68 -9.35 19.69
C VAL A 97 5.96 -8.97 21.14
N GLU A 98 6.98 -9.58 21.73
CA GLU A 98 7.36 -9.37 23.14
C GLU A 98 7.68 -7.92 23.47
N LYS A 99 8.09 -7.11 22.48
CA LYS A 99 8.53 -5.72 22.65
C LYS A 99 7.57 -4.71 22.03
N ALA A 100 6.90 -5.08 20.93
CA ALA A 100 6.11 -4.16 20.12
C ALA A 100 4.61 -4.26 20.38
N ARG A 101 4.14 -5.28 21.12
CA ARG A 101 2.73 -5.41 21.47
C ARG A 101 2.28 -4.19 22.28
N ASP A 102 1.19 -3.56 21.83
CA ASP A 102 0.60 -2.34 22.45
C ASP A 102 1.49 -1.08 22.41
N HIS A 103 2.61 -1.15 21.69
CA HIS A 103 3.60 -0.08 21.52
C HIS A 103 3.65 0.39 20.06
N LYS A 104 3.65 1.72 19.85
CA LYS A 104 3.70 2.34 18.50
C LYS A 104 5.07 2.94 18.17
N GLU A 105 5.97 2.91 19.15
CA GLU A 105 7.32 3.42 19.09
C GLU A 105 8.08 2.73 17.96
N LYS A 106 8.99 3.48 17.32
CA LYS A 106 9.82 2.92 16.27
C LYS A 106 10.73 1.85 16.87
N TYR A 107 11.11 0.83 16.11
CA TYR A 107 11.99 -0.25 16.63
C TYR A 107 13.31 0.24 17.25
N THR A 108 13.77 1.44 16.91
CA THR A 108 14.93 2.11 17.51
C THR A 108 14.70 2.60 18.95
N GLU A 109 13.44 2.66 19.38
CA GLU A 109 12.98 3.17 20.68
C GLU A 109 12.41 2.05 21.57
N LEU A 110 12.08 0.87 21.01
CA LEU A 110 11.48 -0.26 21.74
C LEU A 110 12.37 -0.88 22.83
N SER A 111 13.69 -0.68 22.79
CA SER A 111 14.60 -1.20 23.83
C SER A 111 14.59 -0.38 25.12
N ALA A 112 13.97 0.80 25.14
CA ALA A 112 13.99 1.71 26.29
C ALA A 112 12.91 1.41 27.36
N HIS A 113 12.06 0.40 27.16
CA HIS A 113 10.91 0.11 28.03
C HIS A 113 11.07 -1.13 28.92
N TYR A 114 12.27 -1.72 29.00
CA TYR A 114 12.57 -2.92 29.81
C TYR A 114 13.78 -2.76 30.75
N GLU A 115 13.94 -1.59 31.38
CA GLU A 115 14.79 -1.41 32.58
C GLU A 115 13.94 -1.17 33.83
#